data_AF-K6WWJ3-F1
#
_entry.id   AF-K6WWJ3-F1
#
_cell.length_a   1.000
_cell.length_b   1.000
_cell.length_c   1.000
_cell.angle_alpha   90.00
_cell.angle_beta   90.00
_cell.angle_gamma   90.00
#
_symmetry.space_group_name_H-M   'P 1'
#
loop_
_entity.id
_entity.type
_entity.pdbx_description
1 polymer ?
#
loop_
_entity_poly.entity_id
_entity_poly.type
_entity_poly.pdbx_seq_one_letter_code
_entity_poly.pdbx_strand_id
1 'polypeptide(L)' 'MLYTAVRRHGVARLVYEHQRPAAEPMLWVSDAVVWCYAKGGEWRRRVQPVINSVTIVDVGG' A
#
# COMPACT_ATOMS: atom_id res chain seq x y z
N MET A 1 -6.18 13.37 20.32
CA MET A 1 -4.90 12.86 19.76
C MET A 1 -4.50 11.58 20.50
N LEU A 2 -3.92 10.60 19.80
CA LEU A 2 -3.58 9.25 20.30
C LEU A 2 -2.79 9.27 21.63
N TYR A 3 -1.86 10.21 21.79
CA TYR A 3 -1.09 10.41 23.03
C TYR A 3 -1.97 10.60 24.27
N THR A 4 -3.03 11.41 24.18
CA THR A 4 -3.96 11.67 25.29
C THR A 4 -4.75 10.42 25.68
N ALA A 5 -5.11 9.58 24.71
CA ALA A 5 -5.86 8.35 24.94
C ALA A 5 -5.01 7.28 25.66
N VAL A 6 -3.76 7.10 25.23
CA VAL A 6 -2.79 6.16 25.85
C VAL A 6 -2.62 6.46 27.35
N ARG A 7 -2.51 7.73 27.71
CA ARG A 7 -2.40 8.18 29.12
C ARG A 7 -3.70 7.96 29.90
N ARG A 8 -4.86 8.26 29.30
CA ARG A 8 -6.17 8.09 29.94
C ARG A 8 -6.49 6.63 30.26
N HIS A 9 -6.04 5.69 29.42
CA HIS A 9 -6.32 4.26 29.58
C HIS A 9 -5.20 3.49 30.29
N GLY A 10 -4.19 4.18 30.86
CA GLY A 10 -3.13 3.53 31.64
C GLY A 10 -2.24 2.59 30.82
N VAL A 11 -2.14 2.79 29.50
CA VAL A 11 -1.29 1.96 28.63
C VAL A 11 0.17 2.25 28.96
N ALA A 12 0.85 1.29 29.59
CA ALA A 12 2.16 1.47 30.20
C ALA A 12 3.26 1.82 29.18
N ARG A 13 3.16 1.34 27.93
CA ARG A 13 4.16 1.60 26.88
C ARG A 13 3.54 1.47 25.49
N LEU A 14 3.40 2.60 24.79
CA LEU A 14 3.15 2.62 23.35
C LEU A 14 4.51 2.70 22.65
N VAL A 15 4.83 1.72 21.81
CA VAL A 15 6.06 1.71 21.01
C VAL A 15 5.67 1.95 19.56
N TYR A 16 6.30 2.93 18.93
CA TYR A 16 6.25 3.10 17.49
C TYR A 16 7.40 2.27 16.89
N GLU A 17 7.07 1.19 16.19
CA GLU A 17 8.04 0.36 15.50
C GLU A 17 7.93 0.59 13.99
N HIS A 18 9.05 0.95 13.37
CA HIS A 18 9.11 1.08 11.92
C HIS A 18 9.37 -0.30 11.32
N GLN A 19 8.31 -0.92 10.80
CA GLN A 19 8.42 -2.20 10.11
C GLN A 19 9.19 -2.06 8.80
N ARG A 20 9.87 -3.12 8.38
CA ARG A 20 10.55 -3.11 7.07
C ARG A 20 9.49 -2.92 5.97
N PRO A 21 9.78 -2.17 4.89
CA PRO A 21 8.79 -1.93 3.83
C PRO A 21 8.18 -3.20 3.24
N ALA A 22 8.95 -4.30 3.21
CA ALA A 22 8.50 -5.59 2.70
C ALA A 22 7.74 -6.45 3.73
N ALA A 23 7.71 -6.07 5.02
CA ALA A 23 7.16 -6.88 6.10
C ALA A 23 5.63 -6.98 6.06
N GLU A 24 4.96 -6.03 5.42
CA GLU A 24 3.49 -6.00 5.32
C GLU A 24 3.04 -6.04 3.85
N PRO A 25 3.01 -7.22 3.21
CA PRO A 25 2.59 -7.37 1.81
C PRO A 25 1.24 -6.75 1.49
N MET A 26 0.31 -6.79 2.45
CA MET A 26 -1.03 -6.21 2.29
C MET A 26 -1.02 -4.69 2.11
N LEU A 27 0.05 -4.01 2.53
CA LEU A 27 0.17 -2.56 2.40
C LEU A 27 0.83 -2.13 1.09
N TRP A 28 1.76 -2.91 0.54
CA TRP A 28 2.54 -2.48 -0.64
C TRP A 28 2.19 -3.21 -1.94
N VAL A 29 1.48 -4.35 -1.88
CA VAL A 29 1.21 -5.16 -3.07
C VAL A 29 0.42 -4.41 -4.13
N SER A 30 -0.55 -3.58 -3.72
CA SER A 30 -1.32 -2.72 -4.62
C SER A 30 -0.42 -1.75 -5.38
N ASP A 31 0.48 -1.07 -4.68
CA ASP A 31 1.41 -0.11 -5.29
C ASP A 31 2.38 -0.79 -6.26
N ALA A 32 2.87 -1.99 -5.91
CA ALA A 32 3.72 -2.75 -6.80
C ALA A 32 2.99 -3.20 -8.08
N VAL A 33 1.72 -3.58 -7.97
CA VAL A 33 0.89 -3.95 -9.14
C VAL A 33 0.71 -2.75 -10.07
N VAL A 34 0.34 -1.59 -9.50
CA VAL A 34 0.16 -0.34 -10.25
C VAL A 34 1.46 0.10 -10.91
N TRP A 35 2.58 0.04 -10.18
CA TRP A 35 3.90 0.39 -10.73
C TRP A 35 4.31 -0.53 -11.88
N CYS A 36 4.13 -1.85 -11.74
CA CYS A 36 4.44 -2.81 -12.81
C CYS A 36 3.61 -2.53 -14.07
N TYR A 37 2.33 -2.21 -13.87
CA TYR A 37 1.43 -1.87 -14.96
C TYR A 37 1.88 -0.59 -15.68
N ALA A 38 2.18 0.48 -14.93
CA ALA A 38 2.62 1.76 -15.45
C ALA A 38 4.00 1.70 -16.15
N LYS A 39 4.93 0.90 -15.59
CA LYS A 39 6.27 0.70 -16.17
C LYS A 39 6.24 0.03 -17.53
N GLY A 40 5.22 -0.80 -17.81
CA GLY A 40 5.06 -1.43 -19.12
C GLY A 40 6.04 -2.58 -19.40
N GLY A 41 6.18 -2.92 -20.67
CA GLY A 41 7.12 -3.92 -21.15
C GLY A 41 6.97 -5.28 -20.47
N GLU A 42 8.10 -5.82 -19.98
CA GLU A 42 8.13 -7.09 -19.28
C GLU A 42 7.39 -7.06 -17.93
N TRP A 43 7.44 -5.93 -17.23
CA TRP A 43 6.78 -5.77 -15.94
C TRP A 43 5.26 -5.85 -16.07
N ARG A 44 4.70 -5.18 -17.09
CA ARG A 44 3.27 -5.29 -17.40
C ARG A 44 2.87 -6.72 -17.78
N ARG A 45 3.68 -7.42 -18.59
CA ARG A 45 3.42 -8.83 -18.94
C ARG A 45 3.39 -9.74 -17.71
N ARG A 46 4.32 -9.54 -16.77
CA ARG A 46 4.45 -10.36 -15.56
C ARG A 46 3.30 -10.14 -14.57
N VAL A 47 2.79 -8.91 -14.46
CA VAL A 47 1.72 -8.57 -13.52
C VAL A 47 0.31 -8.77 -14.09
N GLN A 48 0.17 -8.85 -15.42
CA GLN A 48 -1.13 -9.01 -16.08
C GLN A 48 -2.02 -10.15 -15.51
N PRO A 49 -1.49 -11.34 -15.14
CA PRO A 49 -2.31 -12.42 -14.62
C PRO A 49 -3.00 -12.14 -13.29
N VAL A 50 -2.53 -11.15 -12.51
CA VAL A 50 -3.14 -10.78 -11.22
C VAL A 50 -4.09 -9.58 -11.32
N ILE A 51 -4.26 -9.01 -12.51
CA ILE A 51 -5.14 -7.86 -12.76
C ILE A 51 -6.45 -8.37 -13.38
N ASN A 52 -7.57 -8.18 -12.67
CA ASN A 52 -8.89 -8.56 -13.18
C ASN A 52 -9.40 -7.63 -14.29
N SER A 53 -9.29 -6.31 -14.10
CA SER A 53 -9.78 -5.31 -15.05
C SER A 53 -9.03 -3.99 -14.90
N VAL A 54 -8.94 -3.24 -16.00
CA VAL A 54 -8.41 -1.87 -16.01
C VAL A 54 -9.48 -0.94 -16.57
N THR A 55 -9.78 0.13 -15.83
CA THR A 55 -10.71 1.17 -16.26
C THR A 55 -9.91 2.45 -16.51
N ILE A 56 -10.01 2.96 -17.73
CA ILE A 56 -9.43 4.26 -18.09
C ILE A 56 -10.51 5.31 -17.80
N VAL A 57 -10.17 6.26 -16.93
CA VAL A 57 -11.04 7.41 -16.63
C VAL A 57 -10.48 8.60 -17.40
N ASP A 58 -11.24 9.06 -18.39
CA ASP A 58 -10.94 10.32 -19.06
C ASP A 58 -11.34 11.46 -18.11
N VAL A 59 -10.36 12.25 -17.69
CA VAL A 59 -10.61 13.48 -16.94
C VAL A 59 -10.64 14.58 -17.99
N GLY A 60 -11.84 14.91 -18.47
CA GLY A 60 -12.05 15.97 -19.46
C GLY A 60 -11.28 17.24 -19.07
N GLY A 61 -10.58 17.81 -20.06
CA GLY A 61 -9.71 18.98 -19.90
C GLY A 61 -10.43 20.29 -19.63
#